data_AF-A0A8C0S7Q5-F1
#
_entry.id   AF-A0A8C0S7Q5-F1
#
_cell.length_a   1.000
_cell.length_b   1.000
_cell.length_c   1.000
_cell.angle_alpha   90.00
_cell.angle_beta   90.00
_cell.angle_gamma   90.00
#
_symmetry.space_group_name_H-M   'P 1'
#
loop_
_entity.id
_entity.type
_entity.pdbx_description
1 polymer ?
#
loop_
_entity_poly.entity_id
_entity_poly.type
_entity_poly.pdbx_seq_one_letter_code
_entity_poly.pdbx_strand_id
1 'polypeptide(L)'
;MAGVLKKRLRILYTKILDVLEQIPKNAAYRKYTEQITNEKLSMVKAEPDVKKLEDQLQGGQLEEVILQAENELSLARKMIQWKPWEPLVEEPPANQWKWPIS
;
A
#
# COMPACT_ATOMS: atom_id res chain seq x y z
N MET A 1 -0.41 -2.36 -25.91
CA MET A 1 -0.23 -1.35 -24.85
C MET A 1 -0.68 -1.90 -23.49
N ALA A 2 -1.95 -2.28 -23.33
CA ALA A 2 -2.55 -2.94 -22.15
C ALA A 2 -1.70 -4.03 -21.46
N GLY A 3 -1.14 -4.98 -22.22
CA GLY A 3 -0.34 -6.07 -21.63
C GLY A 3 0.94 -5.62 -20.92
N VAL A 4 1.52 -4.49 -21.34
CA VAL A 4 2.73 -3.91 -20.73
C VAL A 4 2.41 -3.34 -19.36
N LEU A 5 1.30 -2.60 -19.24
CA LEU A 5 0.83 -2.00 -17.99
C LEU A 5 0.54 -3.07 -16.93
N LYS A 6 -0.14 -4.15 -17.30
CA LYS A 6 -0.38 -5.29 -16.40
C LYS A 6 0.90 -6.00 -15.96
N LYS A 7 1.88 -6.13 -16.86
CA LYS A 7 3.20 -6.68 -16.51
C LYS A 7 3.90 -5.75 -15.51
N ARG A 8 3.82 -4.43 -15.71
CA ARG A 8 4.35 -3.43 -14.79
C ARG A 8 3.71 -3.51 -13.41
N LEU A 9 2.38 -3.58 -13.31
CA LEU A 9 1.68 -3.76 -12.04
C LEU A 9 2.12 -5.01 -11.28
N ARG A 10 2.25 -6.15 -11.97
CA ARG A 10 2.74 -7.39 -11.35
C ARG A 10 4.14 -7.23 -10.76
N ILE A 11 5.03 -6.53 -11.48
CA ILE A 11 6.40 -6.24 -11.00
C ILE A 11 6.37 -5.29 -9.80
N LEU A 12 5.49 -4.29 -9.79
CA LEU A 12 5.37 -3.35 -8.67
C LEU A 12 4.84 -4.03 -7.41
N TYR A 13 3.76 -4.80 -7.52
CA TYR A 13 3.18 -5.51 -6.38
C TYR A 13 4.12 -6.55 -5.78
N THR A 14 4.84 -7.30 -6.62
CA THR A 14 5.88 -8.24 -6.12
C THR A 14 6.99 -7.49 -5.39
N LYS A 15 7.49 -6.38 -5.93
CA LYS A 15 8.47 -5.54 -5.24
C LYS A 15 7.96 -4.94 -3.92
N ILE A 16 6.68 -4.57 -3.85
CA ILE A 16 6.08 -4.09 -2.59
C ILE A 16 6.11 -5.21 -1.56
N LEU A 17 5.67 -6.42 -1.92
CA LEU A 17 5.71 -7.58 -1.03
C LEU A 17 7.15 -7.86 -0.54
N ASP A 18 8.14 -7.86 -1.44
CA ASP A 18 9.56 -8.05 -1.08
C ASP A 18 10.06 -6.99 -0.08
N VAL A 19 9.61 -5.73 -0.21
CA VAL A 19 9.96 -4.66 0.74
C VAL A 19 9.26 -4.86 2.08
N LEU A 20 7.99 -5.28 2.07
CA LEU A 20 7.23 -5.55 3.29
C LEU A 20 7.80 -6.72 4.11
N GLU A 21 8.54 -7.64 3.49
CA GLU A 21 9.22 -8.73 4.23
C GLU A 21 10.20 -8.20 5.29
N GLN A 22 10.79 -7.02 5.07
CA GLN A 22 11.72 -6.37 6.00
C GLN A 22 11.03 -5.68 7.19
N ILE A 23 9.71 -5.52 7.14
CA ILE A 23 8.91 -4.91 8.22
C ILE A 23 8.46 -6.01 9.19
N PRO A 24 8.41 -5.79 10.53
CA PRO A 24 7.92 -6.79 11.46
C PRO A 24 6.48 -7.26 11.18
N LYS A 25 6.20 -8.57 11.32
CA LYS A 25 4.86 -9.16 11.07
C LYS A 25 3.75 -8.63 11.99
N ASN A 26 4.11 -8.11 13.16
CA ASN A 26 3.19 -7.49 14.11
C ASN A 26 2.85 -6.03 13.76
N ALA A 27 3.60 -5.40 12.84
CA ALA A 27 3.29 -4.04 12.40
C ALA A 27 1.94 -4.03 11.65
N ALA A 28 1.00 -3.21 12.12
CA ALA A 28 -0.31 -3.08 11.50
C ALA A 28 -0.19 -2.71 10.01
N TYR A 29 0.71 -1.79 9.67
CA TYR A 29 0.99 -1.39 8.29
C TYR A 29 1.32 -2.60 7.40
N ARG A 30 2.24 -3.48 7.82
CA ARG A 30 2.61 -4.68 7.05
C ARG A 30 1.39 -5.56 6.79
N LYS A 31 0.62 -5.88 7.83
CA LYS A 31 -0.54 -6.77 7.73
C LYS A 31 -1.57 -6.26 6.71
N TYR A 32 -1.93 -4.99 6.79
CA TYR A 32 -2.94 -4.42 5.89
C TYR A 32 -2.41 -4.22 4.48
N THR A 33 -1.17 -3.74 4.32
CA THR A 33 -0.59 -3.54 2.98
C THR A 33 -0.34 -4.87 2.28
N GLU A 34 0.08 -5.93 2.99
CA GLU A 34 0.20 -7.28 2.41
C GLU A 34 -1.16 -7.80 1.94
N GLN A 35 -2.22 -7.64 2.73
CA GLN A 35 -3.57 -8.06 2.35
C GLN A 35 -4.02 -7.36 1.07
N ILE A 36 -4.00 -6.02 1.05
CA ILE A 36 -4.45 -5.22 -0.10
C ILE A 36 -3.60 -5.54 -1.34
N THR A 37 -2.28 -5.66 -1.18
CA THR A 37 -1.37 -5.95 -2.31
C THR A 37 -1.63 -7.34 -2.89
N ASN A 38 -1.87 -8.34 -2.05
CA ASN A 38 -2.18 -9.70 -2.51
C ASN A 38 -3.55 -9.79 -3.20
N GLU A 39 -4.56 -9.11 -2.68
CA GLU A 39 -5.89 -9.02 -3.30
C GLU A 39 -5.80 -8.38 -4.69
N LYS A 40 -5.16 -7.20 -4.79
CA LYS A 40 -4.97 -6.50 -6.08
C LYS A 40 -4.12 -7.32 -7.06
N LEU A 41 -3.05 -7.96 -6.59
CA LEU A 41 -2.22 -8.84 -7.42
C LEU A 41 -3.01 -10.04 -7.95
N SER A 42 -3.92 -10.60 -7.15
CA SER A 42 -4.79 -11.71 -7.54
C SER A 42 -5.78 -11.28 -8.61
N MET A 43 -6.41 -10.11 -8.47
CA MET A 43 -7.30 -9.52 -9.49
C MET A 43 -6.57 -9.32 -10.82
N VAL A 44 -5.37 -8.72 -10.79
CA VAL A 44 -4.55 -8.49 -12.00
C VAL A 44 -4.13 -9.79 -12.71
N LYS A 45 -3.96 -10.88 -11.95
CA LYS A 45 -3.66 -12.22 -12.50
C LYS A 45 -4.90 -12.91 -13.06
N ALA A 46 -6.06 -12.74 -12.42
CA ALA A 46 -7.29 -13.42 -12.77
C ALA A 46 -7.98 -12.83 -14.00
N GLU A 47 -8.08 -11.49 -14.08
CA GLU A 47 -8.83 -10.84 -15.15
C GLU A 47 -7.90 -10.46 -16.32
N PRO A 48 -8.03 -11.09 -17.52
CA PRO A 48 -7.23 -10.74 -18.70
C PRO A 48 -7.62 -9.37 -19.29
N ASP A 49 -8.90 -8.99 -19.24
CA ASP A 49 -9.42 -7.76 -19.83
C ASP A 49 -9.06 -6.51 -19.00
N VAL A 50 -8.64 -5.43 -19.65
CA VAL A 50 -8.22 -4.21 -18.92
C VAL A 50 -9.40 -3.42 -18.39
N LYS A 51 -10.49 -3.29 -19.15
CA LYS A 51 -11.64 -2.49 -18.72
C LYS A 51 -12.32 -3.14 -17.51
N LYS A 52 -12.53 -4.46 -17.57
CA LYS A 52 -13.07 -5.20 -16.42
C LYS A 52 -12.16 -5.12 -15.20
N LEU A 53 -10.84 -5.14 -15.43
CA LEU A 53 -9.88 -5.01 -14.34
C LEU A 53 -9.92 -3.61 -13.70
N GLU A 54 -10.06 -2.55 -14.49
CA GLU A 54 -10.23 -1.18 -13.99
C GLU A 54 -11.51 -1.06 -13.14
N ASP A 55 -12.63 -1.62 -13.62
CA ASP A 55 -13.89 -1.66 -12.88
C ASP A 55 -13.78 -2.44 -11.56
N GLN A 56 -13.05 -3.56 -11.55
CA GLN A 56 -12.82 -4.37 -10.35
C GLN A 56 -11.89 -3.69 -9.34
N LEU A 57 -10.85 -3.01 -9.81
CA LEU A 57 -9.87 -2.34 -8.95
C LEU A 57 -10.42 -1.04 -8.34
N GLN A 58 -11.47 -0.45 -8.92
CA GLN A 58 -12.10 0.80 -8.47
C GLN A 58 -11.09 1.94 -8.27
N GLY A 59 -10.03 1.96 -9.08
CA GLY A 59 -8.87 2.85 -8.91
C GLY A 59 -8.66 3.82 -10.07
N GLY A 60 -9.69 4.03 -10.90
CA GLY A 60 -9.58 4.80 -12.13
C GLY A 60 -8.93 3.99 -13.26
N GLN A 61 -8.15 4.68 -14.10
CA GLN A 61 -7.42 4.04 -15.20
C GLN A 61 -6.22 3.24 -14.69
N LEU A 62 -5.80 2.24 -15.46
CA LEU A 62 -4.68 1.36 -15.05
C LEU A 62 -3.37 2.13 -14.81
N GLU A 63 -3.16 3.25 -15.51
CA GLU A 63 -2.06 4.18 -15.32
C GLU A 63 -2.06 4.84 -13.93
N GLU A 64 -3.23 5.24 -13.43
CA GLU A 64 -3.38 5.82 -12.09
C GLU A 64 -3.11 4.77 -11.01
N VAL A 65 -3.54 3.52 -11.24
CA VAL A 65 -3.24 2.39 -10.37
C VAL A 65 -1.73 2.09 -10.34
N ILE A 66 -1.05 2.20 -11.48
CA ILE A 66 0.42 2.06 -11.54
C ILE A 66 1.09 3.15 -10.71
N LEU A 67 0.68 4.41 -10.86
CA LEU A 67 1.20 5.52 -10.07
C LEU A 67 0.96 5.30 -8.57
N GLN A 68 -0.22 4.82 -8.19
CA GLN A 68 -0.54 4.45 -6.81
C GLN A 68 0.40 3.36 -6.28
N ALA A 69 0.66 2.32 -7.07
CA ALA A 69 1.60 1.25 -6.69
C ALA A 69 3.05 1.76 -6.58
N GLU A 70 3.48 2.70 -7.42
CA GLU A 70 4.81 3.33 -7.29
C GLU A 70 4.92 4.19 -6.04
N ASN A 71 3.86 4.93 -5.69
CA ASN A 71 3.78 5.69 -4.45
C ASN A 71 3.80 4.76 -3.23
N GLU A 72 3.07 3.66 -3.25
CA GLU A 72 3.07 2.66 -2.16
C GLU A 72 4.45 2.02 -2.00
N LEU A 73 5.14 1.69 -3.10
CA LEU A 73 6.50 1.16 -3.04
C LEU A 73 7.48 2.17 -2.42
N SER A 74 7.35 3.46 -2.77
CA SER A 74 8.14 4.54 -2.18
C SER A 74 7.83 4.71 -0.69
N LEU A 75 6.55 4.66 -0.32
CA LEU A 75 6.11 4.72 1.07
C LEU A 75 6.66 3.54 1.88
N ALA A 76 6.51 2.30 1.41
CA ALA A 76 6.99 1.11 2.09
C ALA A 76 8.49 1.19 2.40
N ARG A 77 9.30 1.72 1.48
CA ARG A 77 10.74 1.98 1.71
C ARG A 77 10.99 3.02 2.79
N LYS A 78 10.20 4.09 2.84
CA LYS A 78 10.28 5.11 3.89
C LYS A 78 9.83 4.55 5.24
N MET A 79 8.81 3.71 5.26
CA MET A 79 8.30 3.07 6.49
C MET A 79 9.37 2.21 7.18
N ILE A 80 10.26 1.57 6.40
CA ILE A 80 11.44 0.87 6.96
C ILE A 80 12.35 1.82 7.74
N GLN A 81 12.56 3.04 7.24
CA GLN A 81 13.40 4.03 7.90
C GLN A 81 12.70 4.68 9.10
N TRP A 82 11.40 4.97 8.97
CA TRP A 82 10.61 5.66 10.00
C TRP A 82 10.21 4.77 11.18
N LYS A 83 10.09 3.46 10.96
CA LYS A 83 9.67 2.46 11.97
C LYS A 83 8.46 2.90 12.81
N PRO A 84 7.33 3.32 12.20
CA PRO A 84 6.19 3.86 12.94
C PRO A 84 5.41 2.82 13.75
N TRP A 85 5.83 1.56 13.72
CA TRP A 85 5.33 0.49 14.58
C TRP A 85 6.00 0.47 15.95
N GLU A 86 7.04 1.29 16.17
CA GLU A 86 7.59 1.51 17.50
C GLU A 86 6.59 2.30 18.37
N PRO A 87 6.67 2.19 19.70
CA PRO A 87 5.83 2.96 20.61
C PRO A 87 5.93 4.47 20.37
N LEU A 88 4.91 5.22 20.82
CA LEU A 88 4.91 6.67 20.74
C LEU A 88 6.20 7.24 21.36
N VAL A 89 6.85 8.13 20.61
CA VAL A 89 8.10 8.78 21.04
C VAL A 89 7.87 9.64 22.29
N GLU A 90 6.70 10.29 22.36
CA GLU A 90 6.32 11.17 23.46
C GLU A 90 4.81 11.04 23.71
N GLU A 91 4.42 10.97 24.98
CA GLU A 91 3.01 11.05 25.36
C GLU A 91 2.55 12.51 25.31
N PRO A 92 1.33 12.78 24.81
CA PRO A 92 0.83 14.14 24.78
C PRO A 92 0.66 14.69 26.22
N PRO A 93 1.00 15.96 26.47
CA PRO A 93 0.61 16.68 27.68
C PRO A 93 -0.90 16.55 27.95
N ALA A 94 -1.28 16.44 29.22
CA ALA A 94 -2.64 16.11 29.65
C ALA A 94 -3.75 16.98 29.04
N ASN A 95 -3.45 18.23 28.67
CA ASN A 95 -4.43 19.17 28.11
C ASN A 95 -4.30 19.40 26.60
N GLN A 96 -3.35 18.74 25.90
CA GLN A 96 -3.08 19.01 24.49
C GLN A 96 -4.27 18.68 23.57
N TRP A 97 -5.04 17.64 23.89
CA TRP A 97 -6.20 17.19 23.10
C TRP A 97 -7.54 17.42 23.82
N LYS A 98 -7.58 18.22 24.89
CA LYS A 98 -8.83 18.57 25.59
C LYS A 98 -9.57 19.65 24.82
N TRP A 99 -10.76 19.33 24.31
CA TRP A 99 -11.66 20.29 23.66
C TRP A 99 -13.13 20.05 24.05
N PRO A 100 -13.90 21.08 24.44
CA PRO A 100 -13.50 22.49 24.60
C PRO A 100 -12.58 22.72 25.81
N ILE A 101 -11.91 23.88 25.82
CA ILE A 101 -11.12 24.37 26.97
C ILE A 101 -12.12 24.88 28.01
N SER A 102 -12.74 23.97 28.75
CA SER A 102 -13.53 24.29 29.94
C SER A 102 -12.64 24.28 31.18
#